data_AF-A0A497ID63-F1
#
_entry.id   AF-A0A497ID63-F1
#
_cell.length_a   1.000
_cell.length_b   1.000
_cell.length_c   1.000
_cell.angle_alpha   90.00
_cell.angle_beta   90.00
_cell.angle_gamma   90.00
#
_symmetry.space_group_name_H-M   'P 1'
#
loop_
_entity.id
_entity.type
_entity.pdbx_description
1 polymer ?
#
loop_
_entity_poly.entity_id
_entity_poly.type
_entity_poly.pdbx_seq_one_letter_code
_entity_poly.pdbx_strand_id
1 'polypeptide(L)'
;MSRVLYPDNWDELRRACYARDGYRCQQCGATNVRLHAHHIIPLSQGGTNTLDNLITLCEECHAKYHPHMNPGSYAQRELPKPSHPGLIIFLYVLAVLLMPIGIGWLLFFLAFYLESK
;
A
#
# COMPACT_ATOMS: atom_id res chain seq x y z
N MET A 1 -4.05 -16.11 35.55
CA MET A 1 -4.58 -14.77 35.82
C MET A 1 -4.41 -13.92 34.56
N SER A 2 -5.47 -13.78 33.76
CA SER A 2 -5.46 -12.93 32.57
C SER A 2 -5.16 -11.50 33.02
N ARG A 3 -4.04 -10.93 32.54
CA ARG A 3 -3.73 -9.50 32.71
C ARG A 3 -4.90 -8.72 32.13
N VAL A 4 -5.73 -8.13 32.98
CA VAL A 4 -6.88 -7.31 32.58
C VAL A 4 -6.32 -6.03 31.95
N LEU A 5 -6.05 -6.09 30.65
CA LEU A 5 -5.52 -4.95 29.88
C LEU A 5 -6.57 -3.85 29.72
N TYR A 6 -7.86 -4.21 29.82
CA TYR A 6 -8.98 -3.31 29.61
C TYR A 6 -9.96 -3.37 30.77
N PRO A 7 -10.48 -2.24 31.26
CA PRO A 7 -11.47 -2.21 32.32
C PRO A 7 -12.83 -2.72 31.83
N ASP A 8 -13.68 -3.16 32.76
CA ASP A 8 -15.03 -3.66 32.44
C ASP A 8 -15.90 -2.61 31.70
N ASN A 9 -15.64 -1.32 31.93
CA ASN A 9 -16.34 -0.20 31.31
C ASN A 9 -15.69 0.31 30.00
N TRP A 10 -14.86 -0.49 29.33
CA TRP A 10 -14.16 -0.09 28.11
C TRP A 10 -15.10 0.45 27.01
N ASP A 11 -16.28 -0.17 26.83
CA ASP A 11 -17.25 0.27 25.82
C ASP A 11 -17.83 1.66 26.11
N GLU A 12 -17.93 2.05 27.39
CA GLU A 12 -18.36 3.39 27.79
C GLU A 12 -17.25 4.41 27.51
N LEU A 13 -16.01 4.10 27.92
CA LEU A 13 -14.85 4.96 27.68
C LEU A 13 -14.60 5.19 26.18
N ARG A 14 -14.69 4.13 25.37
CA ARG A 14 -14.55 4.20 23.91
C ARG A 14 -15.61 5.11 23.30
N ARG A 15 -16.88 4.97 23.72
CA ARG A 15 -17.98 5.83 23.23
C ARG A 15 -17.84 7.28 23.69
N ALA A 16 -17.39 7.50 24.93
CA ALA A 16 -17.10 8.83 25.44
C ALA A 16 -15.97 9.52 24.64
N CYS A 17 -14.94 8.76 24.25
CA CYS A 17 -13.88 9.26 23.37
C CYS A 17 -14.43 9.73 22.02
N TYR A 18 -15.28 8.92 21.38
CA TYR A 18 -15.93 9.29 20.12
C TYR A 18 -16.81 10.54 20.26
N ALA A 19 -17.59 10.62 21.34
CA ALA A 19 -18.47 11.75 21.59
C ALA A 19 -17.68 13.04 21.83
N ARG A 20 -16.62 12.99 22.65
CA ARG A 20 -15.69 14.13 22.88
C ARG A 20 -15.10 14.64 21.57
N ASP A 21 -14.72 13.72 20.69
CA ASP A 21 -14.06 13.99 19.42
C ASP A 21 -15.05 14.30 18.28
N GLY A 22 -16.34 14.45 18.58
CA GLY A 22 -17.38 14.81 17.60
C GLY A 22 -17.60 13.74 16.53
N TYR A 23 -17.40 12.45 16.87
CA TYR A 23 -17.46 11.30 15.96
C TYR A 23 -16.60 11.50 14.70
N ARG A 24 -15.44 12.15 14.87
CA ARG A 24 -14.52 12.52 13.82
C ARG A 24 -13.13 11.99 14.11
N CYS A 25 -12.47 11.44 13.09
CA CYS A 25 -11.05 11.10 13.17
C CYS A 25 -10.23 12.35 13.49
N GLN A 26 -9.49 12.34 14.59
CA GLN A 26 -8.68 13.48 15.03
C GLN A 26 -7.41 13.69 14.22
N GLN A 27 -7.05 12.72 13.36
CA GLN A 27 -5.87 12.82 12.48
C GLN A 27 -6.20 13.32 11.07
N CYS A 28 -7.26 12.81 10.43
CA CYS A 28 -7.60 13.17 9.05
C CYS A 28 -8.95 13.88 8.90
N GLY A 29 -9.74 14.02 9.96
CA GLY A 29 -11.04 14.69 9.92
C GLY A 29 -12.19 13.87 9.33
N ALA A 30 -11.97 12.60 8.96
CA ALA A 30 -13.01 11.74 8.41
C ALA A 30 -14.19 11.53 9.39
N THR A 31 -15.40 11.44 8.83
CA THR A 31 -16.68 11.20 9.54
C THR A 31 -17.46 10.12 8.80
N ASN A 32 -18.48 9.53 9.42
CA ASN A 32 -19.28 8.42 8.84
C ASN A 32 -18.43 7.21 8.40
N VAL A 33 -17.33 6.95 9.12
CA VAL A 33 -16.42 5.83 8.92
C VAL A 33 -16.31 5.01 10.20
N ARG A 34 -15.72 3.82 10.11
CA ARG A 34 -15.39 3.03 11.30
C ARG A 34 -14.35 3.77 12.16
N LEU A 35 -14.67 3.97 13.43
CA LEU A 35 -13.83 4.65 14.41
C LEU A 35 -13.23 3.66 15.41
N HIS A 36 -12.04 4.01 15.91
CA HIS A 36 -11.27 3.28 16.91
C HIS A 36 -10.81 4.25 17.99
N ALA A 37 -10.89 3.85 19.27
CA ALA A 37 -10.24 4.59 20.35
C ALA A 37 -8.82 4.04 20.47
N HIS A 38 -7.85 4.87 20.14
CA HIS A 38 -6.44 4.54 20.18
C HIS A 38 -5.81 5.10 21.46
N HIS A 39 -4.93 4.34 22.11
CA HIS A 39 -4.14 4.84 23.23
C HIS A 39 -3.00 5.72 22.70
N ILE A 40 -2.89 6.96 23.18
CA ILE A 40 -1.80 7.89 22.83
C ILE A 40 -0.48 7.33 23.35
N ILE A 41 -0.45 6.95 24.62
CA ILE A 41 0.63 6.18 25.25
C ILE A 41 0.19 4.72 25.29
N PRO A 42 0.90 3.78 24.65
CA PRO A 42 0.54 2.37 24.68
C PRO A 42 0.50 1.80 26.11
N LEU A 43 -0.43 0.88 26.39
CA LEU A 43 -0.52 0.19 27.69
C LEU A 43 0.79 -0.54 28.06
N SER A 44 1.49 -1.11 27.07
CA SER A 44 2.79 -1.76 27.26
C SER A 44 3.91 -0.79 27.69
N GLN A 45 3.71 0.51 27.50
CA GLN A 45 4.63 1.59 27.88
C GLN A 45 4.11 2.37 29.09
N GLY A 46 3.15 1.82 29.85
CA GLY A 46 2.60 2.46 31.04
C GLY A 46 1.46 3.43 30.78
N GLY A 47 0.88 3.43 29.58
CA GLY A 47 -0.34 4.18 29.29
C GLY A 47 -1.53 3.70 30.10
N THR A 48 -2.50 4.60 30.30
CA THR A 48 -3.74 4.36 31.04
C THR A 48 -4.91 4.11 30.09
N ASN A 49 -6.00 3.52 30.60
CA ASN A 49 -7.27 3.40 29.87
C ASN A 49 -8.18 4.63 30.05
N THR A 50 -7.65 5.74 30.57
CA THR A 50 -8.39 6.95 30.86
C THR A 50 -8.64 7.77 29.60
N LEU A 51 -9.72 8.55 29.59
CA LEU A 51 -10.20 9.27 28.40
C LEU A 51 -9.15 10.24 27.81
N ASP A 52 -8.33 10.86 28.66
CA ASP A 52 -7.20 11.72 28.31
C ASP A 52 -6.10 11.01 27.53
N ASN A 53 -5.91 9.69 27.75
CA ASN A 53 -4.97 8.88 26.98
C ASN A 53 -5.61 8.22 25.74
N LEU A 54 -6.87 8.52 25.44
CA LEU A 54 -7.57 8.00 24.26
C LEU A 54 -7.75 9.09 23.19
N ILE A 55 -7.61 8.69 21.93
CA ILE A 55 -7.88 9.54 20.75
C ILE A 55 -8.71 8.77 19.71
N THR A 56 -9.68 9.44 19.09
CA THR A 56 -10.52 8.85 18.04
C THR A 56 -9.80 8.86 16.69
N LEU A 57 -9.59 7.68 16.09
CA LEU A 57 -8.99 7.52 14.77
C LEU A 57 -9.91 6.71 13.84
N CYS A 58 -9.89 7.01 12.54
CA CYS A 58 -10.48 6.09 11.55
C CYS A 58 -9.58 4.85 11.38
N GLU A 59 -10.14 3.77 10.81
CA GLU A 59 -9.42 2.52 10.57
C GLU A 59 -8.08 2.71 9.82
N GLU A 60 -8.06 3.53 8.77
CA GLU A 60 -6.84 3.82 8.00
C GLU A 60 -5.77 4.54 8.82
N CYS A 61 -6.15 5.51 9.64
CA CYS A 61 -5.19 6.22 10.51
C CYS A 61 -4.73 5.33 11.66
N HIS A 62 -5.65 4.56 12.26
CA HIS A 62 -5.34 3.61 13.32
C HIS A 62 -4.35 2.54 12.85
N ALA A 63 -4.50 2.03 11.63
CA ALA A 63 -3.60 1.04 11.02
C ALA A 63 -2.16 1.56 10.84
N LYS A 64 -1.94 2.87 10.72
CA LYS A 64 -0.58 3.44 10.64
C LYS A 64 0.21 3.25 11.94
N TYR A 65 -0.47 3.18 13.07
CA TYR A 65 0.13 2.89 14.38
C TYR A 65 0.25 1.38 14.65
N HIS A 66 -0.52 0.57 13.93
CA HIS A 66 -0.51 -0.89 14.03
C HIS A 66 -0.28 -1.52 12.65
N PRO A 67 0.94 -1.46 12.09
CA PRO A 67 1.22 -1.94 10.73
C PRO A 67 0.92 -3.44 10.52
N HIS A 68 0.88 -4.23 11.60
CA HIS A 68 0.49 -5.63 11.61
C HIS A 68 -1.04 -5.86 11.66
N MET A 69 -1.84 -4.82 11.93
CA MET A 69 -3.31 -4.88 11.95
C MET A 69 -3.94 -4.33 10.66
N ASN A 70 -3.14 -4.00 9.64
CA ASN A 70 -3.66 -3.64 8.33
C ASN A 70 -3.80 -4.92 7.48
N PRO A 71 -5.01 -5.49 7.28
CA PRO A 71 -5.18 -6.60 6.33
C PRO A 71 -4.81 -6.19 4.89
N GLY A 72 -4.76 -4.88 4.60
CA GLY A 72 -4.27 -4.32 3.35
C GLY A 72 -2.74 -4.20 3.23
N SER A 73 -1.95 -4.38 4.30
CA SER A 73 -0.47 -4.29 4.19
C SER A 73 0.17 -5.55 3.56
N TYR A 74 -0.58 -6.65 3.45
CA TYR A 74 -0.22 -7.77 2.57
C TYR A 74 -0.73 -7.57 1.13
N ALA A 75 -1.82 -6.82 0.93
CA ALA A 75 -2.39 -6.55 -0.39
C ALA A 75 -1.70 -5.38 -1.13
N GLN A 76 -1.09 -4.43 -0.42
CA GLN A 76 -0.42 -3.26 -0.99
C GLN A 76 1.08 -3.46 -1.28
N ARG A 77 1.58 -4.70 -1.24
CA ARG A 77 2.78 -5.08 -2.00
C ARG A 77 2.44 -5.35 -3.47
N GLU A 78 1.49 -4.61 -4.03
CA GLU A 78 1.46 -4.41 -5.47
C GLU A 78 2.76 -3.68 -5.83
N LEU A 79 3.68 -4.41 -6.45
CA LEU A 79 4.78 -3.83 -7.20
C LEU A 79 4.22 -2.67 -8.05
N PRO A 80 4.93 -1.53 -8.18
CA PRO A 80 4.46 -0.41 -9.00
C PRO A 80 4.03 -0.94 -10.37
N LYS A 81 2.74 -0.81 -10.69
CA LYS A 81 2.21 -1.24 -11.99
C LYS A 81 2.96 -0.48 -13.08
N PRO A 82 3.73 -1.14 -13.96
CA PRO A 82 4.45 -0.43 -15.00
C PRO A 82 3.45 0.29 -15.90
N SER A 83 3.64 1.60 -16.07
CA SER A 83 2.81 2.48 -16.89
C SER A 83 3.06 2.21 -18.38
N HIS A 84 2.52 1.11 -18.90
CA HIS A 84 2.46 0.69 -20.32
C HIS A 84 3.46 -0.41 -20.73
N PRO A 85 3.19 -1.70 -20.37
CA PRO A 85 3.88 -2.84 -20.98
C PRO A 85 3.73 -2.87 -22.52
N GLY A 86 2.65 -2.29 -23.05
CA GLY A 86 2.41 -2.20 -24.50
C GLY A 86 3.39 -1.29 -25.24
N LEU A 87 3.85 -0.18 -24.65
CA LEU A 87 4.74 0.76 -25.35
C LEU A 87 6.12 0.15 -25.55
N ILE A 88 6.64 -0.55 -24.55
CA ILE A 88 7.95 -1.22 -24.62
C ILE A 88 7.92 -2.38 -25.60
N ILE A 89 6.86 -3.22 -25.57
CA ILE A 89 6.68 -4.32 -26.52
C ILE A 89 6.50 -3.77 -27.95
N PHE A 90 5.75 -2.69 -28.12
CA PHE A 90 5.54 -2.06 -29.43
C PHE A 90 6.83 -1.48 -30.01
N LEU A 91 7.64 -0.79 -29.19
CA LEU A 91 8.94 -0.27 -29.60
C LEU A 91 9.91 -1.40 -29.95
N TYR A 92 9.87 -2.52 -29.22
CA TYR A 92 10.72 -3.69 -29.48
C TYR A 92 10.31 -4.42 -30.78
N VAL A 93 9.01 -4.65 -30.98
CA VAL A 93 8.46 -5.26 -32.21
C VAL A 93 8.68 -4.35 -33.42
N LEU A 94 8.53 -3.03 -33.27
CA LEU A 94 8.83 -2.05 -34.32
C LEU A 94 10.32 -2.03 -34.65
N ALA A 95 11.22 -2.06 -33.66
CA ALA A 95 12.66 -2.13 -33.89
C ALA A 95 13.10 -3.43 -34.58
N VAL A 96 12.48 -4.57 -34.26
CA VAL A 96 12.77 -5.86 -34.87
C VAL A 96 12.17 -5.99 -36.28
N LEU A 97 10.99 -5.40 -36.54
CA LEU A 97 10.36 -5.38 -37.87
C LEU A 97 10.95 -4.30 -38.80
N LEU A 98 11.51 -3.21 -38.24
CA LEU A 98 12.17 -2.14 -38.99
C LEU A 98 13.69 -2.29 -39.07
N MET A 99 14.30 -3.31 -38.45
CA MET A 99 15.64 -3.74 -38.83
C MET A 99 15.50 -4.52 -40.14
N PRO A 100 15.84 -3.94 -41.31
CA PRO A 100 15.96 -4.77 -42.50
C PRO A 100 17.15 -5.68 -42.23
N ILE A 101 16.87 -6.95 -41.97
CA ILE A 101 17.71 -8.10 -42.31
C ILE A 101 19.18 -7.68 -42.48
N GLY A 102 19.85 -7.43 -41.36
CA GLY A 102 21.19 -6.84 -41.37
C GLY A 102 22.17 -7.72 -42.15
N ILE A 103 23.13 -7.08 -42.83
CA ILE A 103 24.46 -7.49 -43.35
C ILE A 103 24.67 -8.95 -43.83
N GLY A 104 24.15 -9.96 -43.13
CA GLY A 104 24.16 -11.37 -43.52
C GLY A 104 23.53 -11.67 -44.88
N TRP A 105 22.47 -10.96 -45.32
CA TRP A 105 21.95 -11.14 -46.70
C TRP A 105 22.87 -10.53 -47.76
N LEU A 106 23.57 -9.44 -47.45
CA LEU A 106 24.53 -8.83 -48.35
C LEU A 106 25.76 -9.73 -48.55
N LEU A 107 26.23 -10.37 -47.48
CA LEU A 107 27.34 -11.34 -47.54
C LEU A 107 26.92 -12.65 -48.22
N PHE A 108 25.67 -13.10 -48.03
CA PHE A 108 25.15 -14.30 -48.70
C PHE A 108 24.99 -14.09 -50.23
N PHE A 109 24.51 -12.93 -50.67
CA PHE A 109 24.43 -12.61 -52.11
C PHE A 109 25.80 -12.32 -52.73
N LEU A 110 26.75 -11.72 -51.99
CA LEU A 110 28.11 -11.49 -52.49
C LEU A 110 28.86 -12.81 -52.68
N ALA A 111 28.68 -13.77 -51.77
CA ALA A 111 29.23 -15.12 -51.89
C ALA A 111 28.67 -15.85 -53.13
N PHE A 112 27.35 -15.82 -53.33
CA PHE A 112 26.72 -16.44 -54.50
C PHE A 112 27.11 -15.76 -55.83
N TYR A 113 27.25 -14.43 -55.86
CA TYR A 113 27.66 -13.69 -57.06
C TYR A 113 29.12 -13.98 -57.45
N LEU A 114 30.02 -14.10 -56.47
CA LEU A 114 31.44 -14.41 -56.70
C LEU A 114 31.67 -15.86 -57.15
N GLU A 115 30.80 -16.81 -56.78
CA GLU A 115 30.84 -18.21 -57.23
C GLU A 115 30.24 -18.43 -58.63
N SER A 116 29.53 -17.43 -59.17
CA SER A 116 28.87 -17.51 -60.48
C SER A 116 29.69 -16.94 -61.66
N LYS A 117 30.96 -16.59 -61.44
CA LYS A 117 31.91 -16.15 -62.49
C LYS A 117 33.14 -17.03 -62.57
#